data_AF-A0A1H3L161-F1
#
_entry.id   AF-A0A1H3L161-F1
#
_cell.length_a   1.000
_cell.length_b   1.000
_cell.length_c   1.000
_cell.angle_alpha   90.00
_cell.angle_beta   90.00
_cell.angle_gamma   90.00
#
_symmetry.space_group_name_H-M   'P 1'
#
loop_
_entity.id
_entity.type
_entity.pdbx_description
1 polymer ?
#
loop_
_entity_poly.entity_id
_entity_poly.type
_entity_poly.pdbx_seq_one_letter_code
_entity_poly.pdbx_strand_id
1 'polypeptide(L)'
;MTHLRISAALACLVALAACDVDNSNDKTVDGQLIGRSSLQELVPGIWVDPRGCDHWLIDDGVEGYLSARLDRHGKPVCSGAAPPEYVTGPFRAGADINDPL
;
A
#
# COMPACT_ATOMS: atom_id res chain seq x y z
N MET A 1 -4.44 -1.76 47.02
CA MET A 1 -5.64 -2.10 46.21
C MET A 1 -6.19 -0.92 45.41
N THR A 2 -6.21 0.30 45.97
CA THR A 2 -6.65 1.53 45.29
C THR A 2 -5.78 1.90 44.09
N HIS A 3 -4.45 1.83 44.22
CA HIS A 3 -3.53 2.14 43.11
C HIS A 3 -3.69 1.18 41.91
N LEU A 4 -3.91 -0.12 42.16
CA LEU A 4 -4.12 -1.11 41.10
C LEU A 4 -5.39 -0.85 40.29
N ARG A 5 -6.46 -0.38 40.95
CA ARG A 5 -7.72 0.00 40.30
C ARG A 5 -7.58 1.26 39.44
N ILE A 6 -6.82 2.24 39.93
CA ILE A 6 -6.54 3.47 39.19
C ILE A 6 -5.69 3.18 37.95
N SER A 7 -4.65 2.35 38.08
CA SER A 7 -3.83 1.92 36.95
C SER A 7 -4.63 1.18 35.88
N ALA A 8 -5.52 0.27 36.28
CA ALA A 8 -6.39 -0.47 35.34
C ALA A 8 -7.39 0.46 34.63
N ALA A 9 -7.99 1.42 35.35
CA ALA A 9 -8.90 2.39 34.75
C ALA A 9 -8.19 3.31 33.74
N LEU A 10 -6.96 3.74 34.05
CA LEU A 10 -6.16 4.58 33.16
C LEU A 10 -5.73 3.82 31.89
N ALA A 11 -5.34 2.54 32.02
CA ALA A 11 -5.00 1.70 30.88
C ALA A 11 -6.20 1.48 29.94
N CYS A 12 -7.40 1.25 30.50
CA CYS A 12 -8.62 1.19 29.70
C CYS A 12 -8.89 2.51 28.97
N LEU A 13 -8.79 3.66 29.64
CA LEU A 13 -9.03 4.95 29.01
C LEU A 13 -8.06 5.24 27.85
N VAL A 14 -6.78 4.89 28.00
CA VAL A 14 -5.79 5.01 26.91
C VAL A 14 -6.13 4.05 25.75
N ALA A 15 -6.54 2.82 26.04
CA ALA A 15 -6.93 1.86 25.02
C ALA A 15 -8.19 2.30 24.24
N LEU A 16 -9.18 2.92 24.90
CA LEU A 16 -10.39 3.42 24.24
C LEU A 16 -10.15 4.71 23.43
N ALA A 17 -9.16 5.54 23.80
CA ALA A 17 -8.84 6.77 23.08
C ALA A 17 -8.06 6.56 21.77
N ALA A 18 -7.54 5.35 21.54
CA ALA A 18 -6.72 5.03 20.36
C ALA A 18 -7.53 4.69 19.08
N CYS A 19 -8.87 4.76 19.15
CA CYS A 19 -9.72 4.37 18.01
C CYS A 19 -9.91 5.46 16.94
N ASP A 20 -9.39 6.68 17.12
CA ASP A 20 -9.35 7.69 16.05
C ASP A 20 -8.09 7.49 15.21
N VAL A 21 -8.14 6.51 14.32
CA VAL A 21 -7.09 6.28 13.33
C VAL A 21 -7.43 7.14 12.11
N ASP A 22 -6.74 8.27 12.00
CA ASP A 22 -6.61 9.20 10.88
C ASP A 22 -7.64 9.06 9.73
N ASN A 23 -8.67 9.90 9.75
CA ASN A 23 -9.39 10.34 8.54
C ASN A 23 -8.69 11.54 7.91
N SER A 24 -7.36 11.51 7.85
CA SER A 24 -6.62 12.55 7.13
C SER A 24 -6.93 12.42 5.64
N ASN A 25 -7.49 13.48 5.06
CA ASN A 25 -7.61 13.61 3.61
C ASN A 25 -6.23 13.86 2.95
N ASP A 26 -5.18 13.97 3.74
CA ASP A 26 -3.82 14.01 3.24
C ASP A 26 -3.38 12.60 2.82
N LYS A 27 -3.46 12.34 1.52
CA LYS A 27 -2.99 11.10 0.89
C LYS A 27 -1.49 11.14 0.54
N THR A 28 -0.75 12.15 1.03
CA THR A 28 0.70 12.23 0.86
C THR A 28 1.48 11.54 1.98
N VAL A 29 0.81 11.20 3.09
CA VAL A 29 1.41 10.55 4.24
C VAL A 29 0.79 9.17 4.40
N ASP A 30 1.65 8.15 4.43
CA ASP A 30 1.24 6.83 4.88
C ASP A 30 1.15 6.81 6.42
N GLY A 31 -0.07 6.56 6.90
CA GLY A 31 -0.44 6.48 8.31
C GLY A 31 -0.15 5.12 8.95
N GLN A 32 0.45 4.19 8.22
CA GLN A 32 0.75 2.86 8.75
C GLN A 32 1.88 2.91 9.79
N LEU A 33 1.78 2.04 10.80
CA LEU A 33 2.78 1.89 11.86
C LEU A 33 4.01 1.09 11.38
N ILE A 34 3.86 0.31 10.31
CA ILE A 34 4.84 -0.61 9.72
C ILE A 34 4.62 -0.56 8.19
N GLY A 35 5.68 -0.64 7.38
CA GLY A 35 5.55 -0.60 5.92
C GLY A 35 5.64 0.79 5.29
N ARG A 36 6.28 1.75 5.97
CA ARG A 36 6.33 3.17 5.55
C ARG A 36 7.35 3.45 4.44
N SER A 37 7.52 2.52 3.50
CA SER A 37 8.51 2.62 2.44
C SER A 37 8.14 3.78 1.50
N SER A 38 9.13 4.57 1.10
CA SER A 38 8.90 5.65 0.13
C SER A 38 8.64 5.03 -1.25
N LEU A 39 7.65 5.53 -2.00
CA LEU A 39 7.42 5.12 -3.40
C LEU A 39 8.65 5.30 -4.30
N GLN A 40 9.64 6.10 -3.88
CA GLN A 40 10.90 6.29 -4.60
C GLN A 40 11.88 5.12 -4.44
N GLU A 41 11.70 4.30 -3.40
CA GLU A 41 12.55 3.15 -3.08
C GLU A 41 11.96 1.84 -3.62
N LEU A 42 10.66 1.84 -3.95
CA LEU A 42 9.93 0.71 -4.49
C LEU A 42 10.07 0.61 -6.01
N VAL A 43 10.05 -0.62 -6.53
CA VAL A 43 10.19 -0.86 -7.98
C VAL A 43 8.85 -1.28 -8.57
N PRO A 44 8.35 -0.59 -9.61
CA PRO A 44 7.10 -0.97 -10.25
C PRO A 44 7.27 -2.19 -11.18
N GLY A 45 6.30 -3.09 -11.12
CA GLY A 45 6.02 -4.07 -12.16
C GLY A 45 4.93 -3.60 -13.12
N ILE A 46 4.49 -4.51 -13.99
CA ILE A 46 3.38 -4.31 -14.93
C ILE A 46 2.27 -5.31 -14.62
N TRP A 47 1.09 -4.79 -14.32
CA TRP A 47 -0.14 -5.56 -14.39
C TRP A 47 -0.82 -5.33 -15.74
N VAL A 48 -1.30 -6.39 -16.38
CA VAL A 48 -2.03 -6.32 -17.65
C VAL A 48 -3.51 -6.50 -17.39
N ASP A 49 -4.33 -5.49 -17.72
CA ASP A 49 -5.78 -5.54 -17.51
C ASP A 49 -6.47 -6.55 -18.47
N PRO A 50 -7.77 -6.87 -18.28
CA PRO A 50 -8.50 -7.78 -19.15
C PRO A 50 -8.57 -7.36 -20.63
N ARG A 51 -8.29 -6.08 -20.94
CA ARG A 51 -8.22 -5.55 -22.30
C ARG A 51 -6.80 -5.64 -22.90
N GLY A 52 -5.83 -6.14 -22.13
CA GLY A 52 -4.45 -6.30 -22.55
C GLY A 52 -3.58 -5.06 -22.33
N CYS A 53 -4.05 -4.07 -21.56
CA CYS A 53 -3.33 -2.81 -21.36
C CYS A 53 -2.62 -2.74 -20.01
N ASP A 54 -1.47 -2.08 -20.01
CA ASP A 54 -0.50 -2.04 -18.93
C ASP A 54 -0.90 -1.03 -17.84
N HIS A 55 -0.69 -1.44 -16.61
CA HIS A 55 -0.72 -0.60 -15.42
C HIS A 55 0.57 -0.80 -14.65
N TRP A 56 1.13 0.29 -14.14
CA TRP A 56 2.17 0.20 -13.12
C TRP A 56 1.55 -0.36 -11.85
N LEU A 57 2.21 -1.36 -11.26
CA LEU A 57 1.82 -1.95 -9.99
C LEU A 57 3.03 -1.96 -9.06
N ILE A 58 2.81 -1.52 -7.82
CA ILE A 58 3.74 -1.69 -6.69
C ILE A 58 2.96 -2.32 -5.55
N ASP A 59 3.62 -3.20 -4.80
CA ASP A 59 3.10 -3.84 -3.60
C ASP A 59 4.19 -3.79 -2.53
N ASP A 60 3.93 -3.06 -1.43
CA ASP A 60 4.86 -2.95 -0.30
C ASP A 60 4.62 -4.02 0.79
N GLY A 61 3.66 -4.92 0.56
CA GLY A 61 3.25 -5.99 1.46
C GLY A 61 2.03 -5.66 2.34
N VAL A 62 1.63 -4.38 2.46
CA VAL A 62 0.39 -3.96 3.16
C VAL A 62 -0.53 -3.18 2.23
N GLU A 63 0.03 -2.31 1.38
CA GLU A 63 -0.67 -1.48 0.42
C GLU A 63 -0.22 -1.76 -1.02
N GLY A 64 -1.19 -1.75 -1.94
CA GLY A 64 -0.96 -1.85 -3.37
C GLY A 64 -1.18 -0.51 -4.06
N TYR A 65 -0.22 -0.08 -4.86
CA TYR A 65 -0.33 1.12 -5.70
C TYR A 65 -0.49 0.72 -7.15
N LEU A 66 -1.48 1.33 -7.82
CA LEU A 66 -1.74 1.06 -9.22
C LEU A 66 -2.01 2.36 -9.98
N SER A 67 -1.38 2.49 -11.14
CA SER A 67 -1.62 3.61 -12.05
C SER A 67 -1.56 3.17 -13.50
N ALA A 68 -2.46 3.69 -14.33
CA ALA A 68 -2.47 3.39 -15.76
C ALA A 68 -1.15 3.83 -16.40
N ARG A 69 -0.53 2.93 -17.17
CA ARG A 69 0.66 3.28 -17.94
C ARG A 69 0.20 3.95 -19.24
N LEU A 70 0.43 5.26 -19.32
CA LEU A 70 0.02 6.07 -20.46
C LEU A 70 1.22 6.40 -21.37
N ASP A 71 0.96 6.51 -22.67
CA ASP A 71 1.90 7.09 -23.61
C ASP A 71 1.95 8.63 -23.48
N ARG A 72 2.83 9.26 -24.25
CA ARG A 72 2.99 10.73 -24.23
C ARG A 72 1.72 11.51 -24.63
N HIS A 73 0.73 10.85 -25.21
CA HIS A 73 -0.54 11.42 -25.65
C HIS A 73 -1.69 11.10 -24.69
N GLY A 74 -1.39 10.44 -23.56
CA GLY A 74 -2.39 10.04 -22.57
C GLY A 74 -3.19 8.79 -22.97
N LYS A 75 -2.77 8.03 -23.98
CA LYS A 75 -3.42 6.76 -24.35
C LYS A 75 -2.85 5.61 -23.53
N PRO A 76 -3.65 4.60 -23.14
CA PRO A 76 -3.14 3.40 -22.49
C PRO A 76 -2.08 2.70 -23.35
N VAL A 77 -1.00 2.28 -22.71
CA VAL A 77 0.00 1.40 -23.32
C VAL A 77 -0.50 -0.03 -23.20
N CYS A 78 -0.45 -0.81 -24.28
CA CYS A 78 -0.83 -2.23 -24.27
C CYS A 78 0.33 -3.02 -24.90
N SER A 79 1.35 -3.31 -24.09
CA SER A 79 2.67 -3.73 -24.60
C SER A 79 2.83 -5.24 -24.79
N GLY A 80 1.92 -6.05 -24.21
CA GLY A 80 2.04 -7.50 -24.20
C GLY A 80 3.12 -8.01 -23.25
N ALA A 81 3.44 -7.26 -22.18
CA ALA A 81 4.42 -7.66 -21.17
C ALA A 81 4.06 -8.98 -20.46
N ALA A 82 2.77 -9.33 -20.39
CA ALA A 82 2.23 -10.57 -19.84
C ALA A 82 0.84 -10.88 -20.44
N PRO A 83 0.27 -12.07 -20.21
CA PRO A 83 -1.15 -12.35 -20.50
C PRO A 83 -2.09 -11.41 -19.73
N PRO A 84 -3.34 -11.21 -20.20
CA PRO A 84 -4.35 -10.48 -19.43
C PRO A 84 -4.53 -11.06 -18.02
N GLU A 85 -4.80 -10.17 -17.07
CA GLU A 85 -4.97 -10.47 -15.64
C GLU A 85 -3.71 -10.99 -14.93
N TYR A 86 -2.53 -10.77 -15.52
CA TYR A 86 -1.24 -11.20 -14.95
C TYR A 86 -0.35 -10.01 -14.57
N VAL A 87 0.45 -10.19 -13.52
CA VAL A 87 1.47 -9.23 -13.06
C VAL A 87 2.86 -9.75 -13.38
N THR A 88 3.71 -8.92 -13.97
CA THR A 88 5.11 -9.25 -14.29
C THR A 88 6.08 -8.18 -13.78
N GLY A 89 7.34 -8.56 -13.58
CA GLY A 89 8.39 -7.68 -13.06
C GLY A 89 8.51 -7.70 -11.53
N PRO A 90 9.41 -6.87 -10.97
CA PRO A 90 9.78 -6.92 -9.56
C PRO A 90 8.88 -6.03 -8.69
N PHE A 91 7.55 -6.15 -8.80
CA PHE A 91 6.56 -5.25 -8.17
C PHE A 91 6.60 -5.21 -6.62
N ARG A 92 7.30 -6.16 -5.98
CA ARG A 92 7.55 -6.23 -4.53
C ARG A 92 8.97 -5.85 -4.12
N ALA A 93 9.83 -5.46 -5.06
CA ALA A 93 11.20 -5.13 -4.72
C ALA A 93 11.26 -3.79 -3.98
N GLY A 94 11.99 -3.78 -2.88
CA GLY A 94 12.11 -2.63 -1.97
C GLY A 94 11.10 -2.63 -0.82
N ALA A 95 10.16 -3.58 -0.80
CA ALA A 95 9.20 -3.73 0.29
C ALA A 95 9.89 -4.13 1.61
N ASP A 96 9.52 -3.46 2.70
CA ASP A 96 10.00 -3.78 4.05
C ASP A 96 9.23 -4.97 4.67
N ILE A 97 8.11 -5.34 4.06
CA ILE A 97 7.24 -6.43 4.49
C ILE A 97 7.22 -7.48 3.39
N ASN A 98 7.64 -8.68 3.74
CA ASN A 98 7.52 -9.83 2.84
C ASN A 98 6.14 -10.46 3.06
N ASP A 99 5.20 -10.16 2.17
CA ASP A 99 3.88 -10.77 2.21
C ASP A 99 3.86 -12.13 1.48
N PRO A 100 3.19 -13.15 2.03
CA PRO A 100 3.11 -14.46 1.39
C PRO A 100 1.97 -14.55 0.36
N LEU A 101 1.15 -13.49 0.24
CA LEU A 101 0.01 -13.43 -0.67
C LEU A 101 0.43 -12.98 -2.06
#